data_AF-A0A1G5ZKB8-F1
#
_entry.id   AF-A0A1G5ZKB8-F1
#
_cell.length_a   1.000
_cell.length_b   1.000
_cell.length_c   1.000
_cell.angle_alpha   90.00
_cell.angle_beta   90.00
_cell.angle_gamma   90.00
#
_symmetry.space_group_name_H-M   'P 1'
#
loop_
_entity.id
_entity.type
_entity.pdbx_description
1 polymer ?
#
loop_
_entity_poly.entity_id
_entity_poly.type
_entity_poly.pdbx_seq_one_letter_code
_entity_poly.pdbx_strand_id
1 'polypeptide(L)'
;MFKTLVRPLALSALMLPWVQAWGAVERETFEVYVTIPTADFHVVPLDPQLVQREQRLPFSTITGELSPLRATYEVKNSNGAIGARLGEEAYLSNGRERIDLRVTFNGVALTLDSAQVVTATEARPGRQVPLEIAAIRPDDDYKPGDYYGTVHMVFDATAP
;
A
#
# COMPACT_ATOMS: atom_id res chain seq x y z
N MET A 1 62.78 -61.17 -51.89
CA MET A 1 61.31 -61.01 -51.84
C MET A 1 60.98 -59.54 -51.62
N PHE A 2 60.11 -59.01 -52.48
CA PHE A 2 59.71 -57.61 -52.63
C PHE A 2 59.26 -56.92 -51.33
N LYS A 3 59.54 -55.61 -51.22
CA LYS A 3 58.69 -54.58 -50.59
C LYS A 3 59.35 -53.20 -50.71
N THR A 4 59.07 -52.47 -51.78
CA THR A 4 58.09 -51.36 -51.90
C THR A 4 58.52 -50.08 -51.16
N LEU A 5 58.84 -49.09 -51.99
CA LEU A 5 59.29 -47.72 -51.70
C LEU A 5 58.16 -46.91 -51.01
N VAL A 6 58.46 -46.26 -49.90
CA VAL A 6 57.55 -45.31 -49.23
C VAL A 6 58.27 -43.97 -49.09
N ARG A 7 57.77 -42.94 -49.78
CA ARG A 7 58.14 -41.54 -49.55
C ARG A 7 56.93 -40.84 -48.91
N PRO A 8 57.03 -40.36 -47.65
CA PRO A 8 55.90 -39.72 -46.99
C PRO A 8 55.72 -38.28 -47.48
N LEU A 9 54.46 -37.98 -47.81
CA LEU A 9 53.91 -36.67 -48.12
C LEU A 9 53.85 -35.85 -46.80
N ALA A 10 54.57 -34.73 -46.72
CA ALA A 10 54.51 -33.85 -45.56
C ALA A 10 53.23 -32.99 -45.64
N LEU A 11 52.34 -33.18 -44.67
CA LEU A 11 51.08 -32.46 -44.52
C LEU A 11 51.32 -31.22 -43.64
N SER A 12 51.23 -30.02 -44.22
CA SER A 12 51.36 -28.75 -43.49
C SER A 12 50.09 -28.50 -42.67
N ALA A 13 50.18 -28.56 -41.34
CA ALA A 13 49.07 -28.27 -40.43
C ALA A 13 48.87 -26.75 -40.27
N LEU A 14 47.69 -26.24 -40.66
CA LEU A 14 47.24 -24.88 -40.33
C LEU A 14 46.89 -24.81 -38.84
N MET A 15 47.65 -24.01 -38.07
CA MET A 15 47.31 -23.67 -36.70
C MET A 15 46.45 -22.41 -36.70
N LEU A 16 45.14 -22.54 -36.44
CA LEU A 16 44.27 -21.39 -36.17
C LEU A 16 44.56 -20.85 -34.76
N PRO A 17 44.78 -19.53 -34.58
CA PRO A 17 44.86 -18.96 -33.24
C PRO A 17 43.49 -19.03 -32.57
N TRP A 18 43.48 -19.60 -31.36
CA TRP A 18 42.31 -19.69 -30.49
C TRP A 18 41.95 -18.29 -29.99
N VAL A 19 40.89 -17.69 -30.53
CA VAL A 19 40.37 -16.41 -30.02
C VAL A 19 39.67 -16.70 -28.69
N GLN A 20 40.28 -16.25 -27.58
CA GLN A 20 39.62 -16.24 -26.28
C GLN A 20 38.51 -15.17 -26.34
N ALA A 21 37.27 -15.59 -26.50
CA ALA A 21 36.13 -14.69 -26.38
C ALA A 21 35.94 -14.34 -24.89
N TRP A 22 36.46 -13.19 -24.47
CA TRP A 22 36.03 -12.62 -23.20
C TRP A 22 34.58 -12.15 -23.33
N GLY A 23 33.67 -12.83 -22.63
CA GLY A 23 32.27 -12.46 -22.58
C GLY A 23 32.11 -11.05 -22.00
N ALA A 24 31.27 -10.23 -22.62
CA ALA A 24 30.93 -8.91 -22.09
C ALA A 24 30.19 -9.09 -20.75
N VAL A 25 30.75 -8.55 -19.68
CA VAL A 25 30.13 -8.54 -18.35
C VAL A 25 29.71 -7.13 -18.04
N GLU A 26 28.41 -6.86 -18.16
CA GLU A 26 27.81 -5.60 -17.70
C GLU A 26 27.51 -5.71 -16.21
N ARG A 27 27.97 -4.73 -15.44
CA ARG A 27 27.73 -4.61 -13.99
C ARG A 27 27.04 -3.30 -13.74
N GLU A 28 25.84 -3.35 -13.20
CA GLU A 28 25.15 -2.17 -12.69
C GLU A 28 25.21 -2.16 -11.17
N THR A 29 25.72 -1.08 -10.62
CA THR A 29 25.72 -0.81 -9.18
C THR A 29 24.86 0.44 -8.97
N PHE A 30 23.91 0.35 -8.06
CA PHE A 30 23.14 1.50 -7.60
C PHE A 30 23.07 1.51 -6.08
N GLU A 31 22.90 2.71 -5.53
CA GLU A 31 22.83 2.93 -4.09
C GLU A 31 21.38 2.83 -3.62
N VAL A 32 21.16 2.05 -2.57
CA VAL A 32 19.87 1.92 -1.90
C VAL A 32 20.00 2.55 -0.53
N TYR A 33 19.10 3.46 -0.19
CA TYR A 33 19.03 4.06 1.14
C TYR A 33 17.69 3.75 1.80
N VAL A 34 17.70 3.66 3.13
CA VAL A 34 16.50 3.57 3.96
C VAL A 34 16.69 4.50 5.16
N THR A 35 15.64 5.23 5.53
CA THR A 35 15.59 5.99 6.78
C THR A 35 14.60 5.28 7.69
N ILE A 36 15.09 4.72 8.80
CA ILE A 36 14.24 4.10 9.83
C ILE A 36 13.96 5.18 10.88
N PRO A 37 12.73 5.72 10.98
CA PRO A 37 12.43 6.71 11.99
C PRO A 37 12.42 6.07 13.39
N THR A 38 12.87 6.82 14.39
CA THR A 38 12.58 6.56 15.82
C THR A 38 11.13 6.98 16.08
N ALA A 39 10.16 6.34 15.43
CA ALA A 39 8.77 6.77 15.48
C ALA A 39 8.16 6.39 16.83
N ASP A 40 8.30 7.28 17.81
CA ASP A 40 7.52 7.26 19.05
C ASP A 40 6.02 7.32 18.78
N PHE A 41 5.59 7.80 17.61
CA PHE A 41 4.21 7.83 17.15
C PHE A 41 4.13 7.63 15.63
N HIS A 42 3.33 6.66 15.16
CA HIS A 42 2.95 6.55 13.75
C HIS A 42 1.59 5.88 13.57
N VAL A 43 0.90 6.29 12.51
CA VAL A 43 -0.36 5.70 12.03
C VAL A 43 -0.28 5.69 10.51
N VAL A 44 -0.03 4.52 9.92
CA VAL A 44 0.20 4.39 8.47
C VAL A 44 -0.66 3.27 7.90
N PRO A 45 -1.22 3.43 6.70
CA PRO A 45 -1.94 2.34 6.06
C PRO A 45 -0.96 1.23 5.67
N LEU A 46 -1.38 -0.02 5.84
CA LEU A 46 -0.59 -1.19 5.43
C LEU A 46 -0.43 -1.24 3.90
N ASP A 47 -1.46 -0.81 3.18
CA ASP A 47 -1.41 -0.57 1.73
C ASP A 47 -1.24 0.94 1.44
N PRO A 48 -0.05 1.38 0.99
CA PRO A 48 0.19 2.78 0.63
C PRO A 48 -0.74 3.30 -0.47
N GLN A 49 -1.27 2.43 -1.33
CA GLN A 49 -2.18 2.82 -2.41
C GLN A 49 -3.50 3.40 -1.90
N LEU A 50 -3.90 3.05 -0.68
CA LEU A 50 -5.12 3.54 -0.03
C LEU A 50 -5.18 5.07 -0.01
N VAL A 51 -4.06 5.72 0.31
CA VAL A 51 -3.97 7.19 0.45
C VAL A 51 -3.42 7.88 -0.80
N GLN A 52 -2.88 7.13 -1.75
CA GLN A 52 -2.29 7.67 -2.99
C GLN A 52 -3.28 7.71 -4.16
N ARG A 53 -4.40 6.99 -4.05
CA ARG A 53 -5.37 6.81 -5.14
C ARG A 53 -6.79 6.99 -4.66
N GLU A 54 -7.66 7.33 -5.60
CA GLU A 54 -9.10 7.31 -5.38
C GLU A 54 -9.56 5.88 -5.02
N GLN A 55 -10.37 5.79 -3.96
CA GLN A 55 -10.96 4.54 -3.51
C GLN A 55 -12.43 4.51 -3.92
N ARG A 56 -12.87 3.40 -4.50
CA ARG A 56 -14.26 3.22 -4.93
C ARG A 56 -15.05 2.46 -3.88
N LEU A 57 -16.30 2.88 -3.65
CA LEU A 57 -17.30 2.10 -2.92
C LEU A 57 -18.22 1.43 -3.94
N PRO A 58 -18.09 0.11 -4.21
CA PRO A 58 -18.89 -0.57 -5.22
C PRO A 58 -20.38 -0.58 -4.86
N PHE A 59 -21.23 -0.17 -5.80
CA PHE A 59 -22.68 -0.27 -5.66
C PHE A 59 -23.19 -1.64 -6.09
N SER A 60 -24.00 -2.28 -5.24
CA SER A 60 -24.68 -3.53 -5.53
C SER A 60 -26.08 -3.24 -6.07
N THR A 61 -26.36 -3.62 -7.32
CA THR A 61 -27.70 -3.49 -7.93
C THR A 61 -28.72 -4.48 -7.38
N ILE A 62 -28.28 -5.51 -6.65
CA ILE A 62 -29.14 -6.53 -6.05
C ILE A 62 -29.67 -6.06 -4.70
N THR A 63 -28.78 -5.49 -3.86
CA THR A 63 -29.14 -5.05 -2.50
C THR A 63 -29.40 -3.54 -2.42
N GLY A 64 -29.05 -2.79 -3.47
CA GLY A 64 -29.13 -1.34 -3.48
C GLY A 64 -28.19 -0.68 -2.47
N GLU A 65 -27.08 -1.34 -2.10
CA GLU A 65 -26.14 -0.85 -1.08
C GLU A 65 -24.78 -0.53 -1.68
N LEU A 66 -24.08 0.44 -1.09
CA LEU A 66 -22.65 0.66 -1.32
C LEU A 66 -21.85 -0.25 -0.38
N SER A 67 -20.98 -1.07 -0.97
CA SER A 67 -20.03 -1.89 -0.20
C SER A 67 -19.05 -0.98 0.54
N PRO A 68 -18.75 -1.26 1.82
CA PRO A 68 -17.82 -0.45 2.59
C PRO A 68 -16.39 -0.61 2.08
N LEU A 69 -15.61 0.46 2.17
CA LEU A 69 -14.17 0.41 2.02
C LEU A 69 -13.55 -0.11 3.31
N ARG A 70 -12.72 -1.15 3.21
CA ARG A 70 -12.02 -1.75 4.33
C ARG A 70 -10.52 -1.73 4.08
N ALA A 71 -9.77 -1.30 5.09
CA ALA A 71 -8.32 -1.27 5.04
C ALA A 71 -7.72 -1.59 6.42
N THR A 72 -6.41 -1.79 6.45
CA THR A 72 -5.66 -2.04 7.68
C THR A 72 -4.60 -0.97 7.85
N TYR A 73 -4.45 -0.48 9.07
CA TYR A 73 -3.42 0.47 9.47
C TYR A 73 -2.46 -0.17 10.46
N GLU A 74 -1.18 0.12 10.32
CA GLU A 74 -0.16 -0.12 11.35
C GLU A 74 -0.05 1.12 12.23
N VAL A 75 -0.19 0.92 13.54
CA VAL A 75 -0.23 1.99 14.52
C VAL A 75 0.75 1.70 15.65
N LYS A 76 1.44 2.74 16.12
CA LYS A 76 2.31 2.68 17.29
C LYS A 76 2.34 4.02 18.00
N ASN A 77 2.33 3.97 19.33
CA ASN A 77 2.68 5.09 20.18
C ASN A 77 3.45 4.59 21.40
N SER A 78 4.76 4.86 21.46
CA SER A 78 5.62 4.51 22.59
C SER A 78 5.26 5.27 23.87
N ASN A 79 4.75 6.50 23.72
CA ASN A 79 4.60 7.47 24.79
C ASN A 79 3.17 7.59 25.32
N GLY A 80 2.19 6.85 24.78
CA GLY A 80 0.81 6.90 25.28
C GLY A 80 -0.23 6.28 24.35
N ALA A 81 -1.46 6.74 24.42
CA ALA A 81 -2.58 6.23 23.61
C ALA A 81 -2.68 6.97 22.26
N ILE A 82 -3.51 6.46 21.37
CA ILE A 82 -3.77 7.09 20.06
C ILE A 82 -5.22 7.57 20.04
N GLY A 83 -5.37 8.88 19.85
CA GLY A 83 -6.64 9.52 19.55
C GLY A 83 -6.86 9.62 18.05
N ALA A 84 -8.12 9.61 17.61
CA ALA A 84 -8.49 9.90 16.24
C ALA A 84 -9.79 10.69 16.16
N ARG A 85 -9.88 11.52 15.12
CA ARG A 85 -11.08 12.28 14.75
C ARG A 85 -11.12 12.52 13.25
N LEU A 86 -12.27 13.00 12.81
CA LEU A 86 -12.43 13.60 11.50
C LEU A 86 -11.96 15.05 11.53
N GLY A 87 -11.28 15.47 10.47
CA GLY A 87 -10.94 16.88 10.23
C GLY A 87 -12.16 17.70 9.82
N GLU A 88 -13.09 17.07 9.11
CA GLU A 88 -14.37 17.61 8.67
C GLU A 88 -15.38 16.47 8.47
N GLU A 89 -16.66 16.80 8.31
CA GLU A 89 -17.67 15.78 8.06
C GLU A 89 -17.37 15.00 6.78
N ALA A 90 -17.37 13.67 6.87
CA ALA A 90 -17.11 12.79 5.75
C ALA A 90 -18.40 12.54 4.99
N TYR A 91 -18.44 12.94 3.71
CA TYR A 91 -19.58 12.69 2.83
C TYR A 91 -19.13 12.57 1.37
N LEU A 92 -19.97 11.95 0.55
CA LEU A 92 -19.88 11.99 -0.91
C LEU A 92 -20.96 12.94 -1.45
N SER A 93 -20.64 13.73 -2.47
CA SER A 93 -21.60 14.61 -3.14
C SER A 93 -21.41 14.63 -4.64
N ASN A 94 -22.51 14.85 -5.35
CA ASN A 94 -22.54 15.16 -6.78
C ASN A 94 -22.91 16.63 -7.06
N GLY A 95 -22.90 17.48 -6.02
CA GLY A 95 -23.30 18.89 -6.05
C GLY A 95 -24.80 19.16 -5.88
N ARG A 96 -25.65 18.13 -5.91
CA ARG A 96 -27.10 18.23 -5.65
C ARG A 96 -27.53 17.38 -4.47
N GLU A 97 -27.03 16.16 -4.43
CA GLU A 97 -27.31 15.16 -3.42
C GLU A 97 -26.05 14.92 -2.57
N ARG A 98 -26.27 14.48 -1.33
CA ARG A 98 -25.21 14.16 -0.35
C ARG A 98 -25.46 12.77 0.23
N ILE A 99 -24.39 12.00 0.37
CA ILE A 99 -24.37 10.68 1.02
C ILE A 99 -23.37 10.76 2.16
N ASP A 100 -23.83 10.69 3.40
CA ASP A 100 -22.95 10.72 4.56
C ASP A 100 -22.13 9.43 4.68
N LEU A 101 -20.90 9.57 5.17
CA LEU A 101 -19.99 8.45 5.39
C LEU A 101 -19.79 8.22 6.89
N ARG A 102 -19.94 6.97 7.30
CA ARG A 102 -19.51 6.50 8.62
C ARG A 102 -18.08 6.00 8.53
N VAL A 103 -17.19 6.68 9.23
CA VAL A 103 -15.77 6.32 9.32
C VAL A 103 -15.53 5.67 10.67
N THR A 104 -15.07 4.43 10.67
CA THR A 104 -14.81 3.64 11.87
C THR A 104 -13.35 3.21 11.87
N PHE A 105 -12.62 3.55 12.93
CA PHE A 105 -11.21 3.19 13.10
C PHE A 105 -11.04 2.35 14.36
N ASN A 106 -10.49 1.14 14.21
CA ASN A 106 -10.38 0.16 15.29
C ASN A 106 -11.72 -0.11 16.02
N GLY A 107 -12.82 -0.13 15.28
CA GLY A 107 -14.17 -0.32 15.83
C GLY A 107 -14.80 0.92 16.49
N VAL A 108 -14.10 2.05 16.54
CA VAL A 108 -14.60 3.32 17.09
C VAL A 108 -15.06 4.23 15.94
N ALA A 109 -16.31 4.68 16.00
CA ALA A 109 -16.84 5.65 15.05
C ALA A 109 -16.20 7.02 15.27
N LEU A 110 -15.59 7.58 14.24
CA LEU A 110 -14.94 8.88 14.32
C LEU A 110 -15.96 10.01 14.16
N THR A 111 -15.77 11.05 14.94
CA THR A 111 -16.54 12.31 14.87
C THR A 111 -15.57 13.47 14.73
N LEU A 112 -16.07 14.71 14.74
CA LEU A 112 -15.21 15.89 14.78
C LEU A 112 -14.44 16.00 16.12
N ASP A 113 -14.97 15.38 17.17
CA ASP A 113 -14.31 15.30 18.47
C ASP A 113 -13.34 14.10 18.53
N SER A 114 -12.16 14.33 19.12
CA SER A 114 -11.13 13.30 19.30
C SER A 114 -11.59 12.23 20.27
N ALA A 115 -11.55 10.98 19.82
CA ALA A 115 -11.84 9.80 20.61
C ALA A 115 -10.60 8.90 20.70
N GLN A 116 -10.40 8.28 21.87
CA GLN A 116 -9.34 7.28 22.01
C GLN A 116 -9.68 6.04 21.18
N VAL A 117 -8.84 5.71 20.20
CA VAL A 117 -9.05 4.58 19.29
C VAL A 117 -8.12 3.41 19.58
N VAL A 118 -6.96 3.66 20.20
CA VAL A 118 -6.02 2.61 20.64
C VAL A 118 -5.50 2.97 22.02
N THR A 119 -5.52 2.01 22.94
CA THR A 119 -5.04 2.22 24.31
C THR A 119 -3.51 2.30 24.35
N ALA A 120 -2.94 2.92 25.39
CA ALA A 120 -1.49 3.01 25.55
C ALA A 120 -0.79 1.63 25.61
N THR A 121 -1.44 0.65 26.24
CA THR A 121 -0.91 -0.72 26.33
C THR A 121 -0.81 -1.39 24.97
N GLU A 122 -1.77 -1.14 24.08
CA GLU A 122 -1.80 -1.69 22.73
C GLU A 122 -0.91 -0.91 21.76
N ALA A 123 -0.83 0.41 21.93
CA ALA A 123 -0.07 1.28 21.04
C ALA A 123 1.45 1.14 21.22
N ARG A 124 1.94 0.85 22.44
CA ARG A 124 3.37 0.70 22.73
C ARG A 124 4.10 -0.36 21.88
N PRO A 125 3.66 -1.65 21.86
CA PRO A 125 4.30 -2.64 21.02
C PRO A 125 4.12 -2.34 19.52
N GLY A 126 3.05 -1.64 19.17
CA GLY A 126 2.58 -1.48 17.80
C GLY A 126 1.58 -2.58 17.43
N ARG A 127 0.57 -2.25 16.62
CA ARG A 127 -0.50 -3.17 16.25
C ARG A 127 -1.06 -2.85 14.87
N GLN A 128 -1.68 -3.83 14.23
CA GLN A 128 -2.53 -3.61 13.06
C GLN A 128 -4.00 -3.47 13.47
N VAL A 129 -4.65 -2.42 13.00
CA VAL A 129 -6.05 -2.09 13.30
C VAL A 129 -6.86 -1.85 12.03
N PRO A 130 -8.15 -2.21 12.01
CA PRO A 130 -9.00 -2.02 10.84
C PRO A 130 -9.48 -0.57 10.70
N LEU A 131 -9.57 -0.10 9.46
CA LEU A 131 -10.37 1.04 9.03
C LEU A 131 -11.58 0.51 8.24
N GLU A 132 -12.76 1.04 8.53
CA GLU A 132 -13.96 0.84 7.72
C GLU A 132 -14.60 2.20 7.39
N ILE A 133 -14.88 2.44 6.11
CA ILE A 133 -15.63 3.61 5.64
C ILE A 133 -16.86 3.08 4.90
N ALA A 134 -18.03 3.33 5.47
CA ALA A 134 -19.30 2.86 4.96
C ALA A 134 -20.21 4.05 4.62
N ALA A 135 -20.97 3.96 3.53
CA ALA A 135 -22.02 4.93 3.26
C ALA A 135 -23.21 4.72 4.19
N ILE A 136 -23.77 5.81 4.70
CA ILE A 136 -25.04 5.82 5.40
C ILE A 136 -26.13 5.93 4.34
N ARG A 137 -27.02 4.94 4.26
CA ARG A 137 -28.13 4.93 3.31
C ARG A 137 -29.03 6.15 3.58
N PRO A 138 -29.27 7.04 2.58
CA PRO A 138 -30.25 8.11 2.69
C PRO A 138 -31.68 7.56 2.76
N ASP A 139 -32.60 8.30 3.39
CA ASP A 139 -34.01 7.89 3.51
C ASP A 139 -34.70 7.71 2.15
N ASP A 140 -34.32 8.53 1.15
CA ASP A 140 -34.88 8.52 -0.20
C ASP A 140 -34.13 7.60 -1.19
N ASP A 141 -33.34 6.64 -0.67
CA ASP A 141 -32.39 5.80 -1.39
C ASP A 141 -31.30 6.59 -2.16
N TYR A 142 -30.31 5.87 -2.69
CA TYR A 142 -29.25 6.46 -3.50
C TYR A 142 -29.81 6.98 -4.84
N LYS A 143 -29.65 8.29 -5.10
CA LYS A 143 -30.00 8.87 -6.41
C LYS A 143 -28.90 8.56 -7.44
N PRO A 144 -29.24 8.24 -8.71
CA PRO A 144 -28.23 8.00 -9.74
C PRO A 144 -27.31 9.19 -9.97
N GLY A 145 -26.02 8.93 -10.12
CA GLY A 145 -25.01 9.94 -10.42
C GLY A 145 -23.63 9.52 -9.91
N ASP A 146 -22.62 10.32 -10.28
CA ASP A 146 -21.25 10.15 -9.81
C ASP A 146 -21.03 11.04 -8.57
N TYR A 147 -20.62 10.42 -7.47
CA TYR A 147 -20.38 11.12 -6.21
C TYR A 147 -18.90 11.09 -5.86
N TYR A 148 -18.41 12.21 -5.35
CA TYR A 148 -17.03 12.38 -4.92
C TYR A 148 -16.98 12.99 -3.53
N GLY A 149 -15.93 12.67 -2.79
CA GLY A 149 -15.72 13.18 -1.45
C GLY A 149 -14.32 12.88 -0.96
N THR A 150 -13.96 13.45 0.17
CA THR A 150 -12.67 13.20 0.81
C THR A 150 -12.91 12.90 2.28
N VAL A 151 -12.12 11.96 2.81
CA VAL A 151 -12.17 11.59 4.23
C VAL A 151 -10.89 12.09 4.88
N HIS A 152 -11.00 13.16 5.65
CA HIS A 152 -9.89 13.72 6.41
C HIS A 152 -9.87 13.11 7.81
N MET A 153 -8.89 12.24 8.07
CA MET A 153 -8.65 11.69 9.41
C MET A 153 -7.46 12.39 10.05
N VAL A 154 -7.59 12.73 11.33
CA VAL A 154 -6.52 13.31 12.15
C VAL A 154 -6.25 12.35 13.30
N PHE A 155 -4.97 12.06 13.53
CA PHE A 155 -4.51 11.17 14.60
C PHE A 155 -3.64 11.96 15.58
N ASP A 156 -3.95 11.84 16.86
CA ASP A 156 -3.29 12.56 17.94
C ASP A 156 -2.55 11.58 18.86
N ALA A 157 -1.31 11.92 19.22
CA ALA A 157 -0.58 11.22 20.28
C ALA A 157 -1.06 11.77 21.64
N THR A 158 -1.69 10.92 22.45
CA THR A 158 -2.16 11.31 23.78
C THR A 158 -1.20 10.77 24.84
N ALA A 159 -0.65 11.67 25.65
CA ALA A 159 0.18 11.27 26.79
C ALA A 159 -0.71 10.65 27.90
N PRO A 160 -0.19 9.67 28.65
CA PRO A 160 -0.91 8.98 29.73
C PRO A 160 -1.22 9.87 30.94
#